data_AF-A0A445EDJ1-F1
#
_entry.id   AF-A0A445EDJ1-F1
#
_cell.length_a   1.000
_cell.length_b   1.000
_cell.length_c   1.000
_cell.angle_alpha   90.00
_cell.angle_beta   90.00
_cell.angle_gamma   90.00
#
_symmetry.space_group_name_H-M   'P 1'
#
loop_
_entity.id
_entity.type
_entity.pdbx_description
1 polymer ?
#
loop_
_entity_poly.entity_id
_entity_poly.type
_entity_poly.pdbx_seq_one_letter_code
_entity_poly.pdbx_strand_id
1 'polypeptide(L)'
;MFIPYLDLKKLSSHPCNFFIFAHVCYVDHWWTWMADVRNKKFRVLDPYNKKCPSPARMKLNKFIGYVISRIRVFAGGQPLRKNDYQIEPPYVNIAG
;
A
#
# COMPACT_ATOMS: atom_id res chain seq x y z
N MET A 1 -4.84 18.55 -4.25
CA MET A 1 -4.05 17.96 -3.14
C MET A 1 -2.77 17.40 -3.73
N PHE A 2 -1.65 18.10 -3.53
CA PHE A 2 -0.33 17.64 -3.98
C PHE A 2 0.23 16.72 -2.89
N ILE A 3 0.51 15.46 -3.21
CA ILE A 3 1.10 14.49 -2.28
C ILE A 3 2.61 14.54 -2.53
N PRO A 4 3.44 15.15 -1.65
CA PRO A 4 4.87 15.34 -1.90
C PRO A 4 5.63 14.02 -2.11
N TYR A 5 5.05 12.91 -1.63
CA TYR A 5 5.60 11.57 -1.78
C TYR A 5 5.42 10.98 -3.21
N LEU A 6 4.41 11.46 -3.95
CA LEU A 6 4.14 11.09 -5.35
C LEU A 6 4.71 12.15 -6.30
N ASP A 7 5.95 12.57 -6.06
CA ASP A 7 6.65 13.38 -7.04
C ASP A 7 6.77 12.58 -8.35
N LEU A 8 6.09 13.05 -9.38
CA LEU A 8 6.09 12.44 -10.71
C LEU A 8 7.52 12.27 -11.26
N LYS A 9 8.46 13.16 -10.90
CA LYS A 9 9.88 13.02 -11.27
C LYS A 9 10.57 11.88 -10.52
N LYS A 10 10.19 11.60 -9.27
CA LYS A 10 10.68 10.41 -8.53
C LYS A 10 10.07 9.12 -9.05
N LEU A 11 8.80 9.15 -9.48
CA LEU A 11 8.17 8.00 -10.12
C LEU A 11 8.76 7.73 -11.51
N SER A 12 9.07 8.78 -12.29
CA SER A 12 9.64 8.67 -13.63
C SER A 12 11.14 8.38 -13.66
N SER A 13 11.91 8.78 -12.63
CA SER A 13 13.35 8.48 -12.53
C SER A 13 13.66 7.07 -12.05
N HIS A 14 12.65 6.30 -11.65
CA HIS A 14 12.77 4.88 -11.32
C HIS A 14 12.04 4.03 -12.38
N PRO A 15 12.59 3.91 -13.61
CA PRO A 15 11.91 3.34 -14.77
C PRO A 15 11.49 1.86 -14.64
N CYS A 16 11.81 1.19 -13.53
CA CYS A 16 11.50 -0.22 -13.29
C CYS A 16 10.89 -0.50 -11.89
N ASN A 17 10.38 0.50 -11.17
CA ASN A 17 9.67 0.24 -9.91
C ASN A 17 8.18 -0.04 -10.19
N PHE A 18 7.80 -1.32 -10.17
CA PHE A 18 6.40 -1.74 -10.20
C PHE A 18 5.74 -1.32 -8.87
N PHE A 19 5.07 -0.16 -8.87
CA PHE A 19 4.23 0.26 -7.75
C PHE A 19 2.79 -0.19 -8.01
N ILE A 20 2.20 -0.90 -7.05
CA ILE A 20 0.77 -1.24 -7.08
C ILE A 20 0.05 -0.33 -6.10
N PHE A 21 -0.96 0.37 -6.57
CA PHE A 21 -1.83 1.21 -5.76
C PHE A 21 -3.21 0.60 -5.65
N ALA A 22 -3.78 0.60 -4.45
CA ALA A 22 -5.16 0.18 -4.20
C ALA A 22 -5.85 1.21 -3.32
N HIS A 23 -6.92 1.81 -3.82
CA HIS A 23 -7.74 2.73 -3.04
C HIS A 23 -8.72 1.92 -2.19
N VAL A 24 -8.81 2.25 -0.91
CA VAL A 24 -9.68 1.58 0.05
C VAL A 24 -10.63 2.61 0.63
N CYS A 25 -11.93 2.31 0.56
CA CYS A 25 -13.00 3.05 1.20
C CYS A 25 -13.63 2.18 2.27
N TYR A 26 -13.74 2.70 3.50
CA TYR A 26 -14.41 2.00 4.58
C TYR A 26 -14.99 3.02 5.57
N VAL A 27 -16.32 2.98 5.74
CA VAL A 27 -17.08 3.83 6.70
C VAL A 27 -16.66 5.29 6.56
N ASP A 28 -16.92 5.85 5.38
CA ASP A 28 -16.66 7.26 5.01
C ASP A 28 -15.21 7.74 5.13
N HIS A 29 -14.26 6.81 5.20
CA HIS A 29 -12.83 7.11 5.22
C HIS A 29 -12.11 6.46 4.06
N TRP A 30 -11.25 7.25 3.41
CA TRP A 30 -10.46 6.82 2.25
C TRP A 30 -8.97 6.82 2.60
N TRP A 31 -8.28 5.77 2.17
CA TRP A 31 -6.83 5.70 2.20
C TRP A 31 -6.31 4.89 1.02
N THR A 32 -5.02 5.03 0.73
CA THR A 32 -4.40 4.36 -0.41
C THR A 32 -3.34 3.39 0.08
N TRP A 33 -3.45 2.13 -0.34
CA TRP A 33 -2.38 1.16 -0.24
C TRP A 33 -1.36 1.38 -1.35
N MET A 34 -0.08 1.35 -0.98
CA MET A 34 1.04 1.39 -1.91
C MET A 34 1.94 0.19 -1.64
N ALA A 35 2.09 -0.67 -2.64
CA ALA A 35 3.06 -1.74 -2.63
C ALA A 35 4.19 -1.43 -3.62
N ASP A 36 5.40 -1.30 -3.09
CA ASP A 36 6.64 -1.31 -3.85
C ASP A 36 7.04 -2.76 -4.08
N VAL A 37 6.76 -3.27 -5.28
CA VAL A 37 6.99 -4.68 -5.63
C VAL A 37 8.48 -5.00 -5.66
N ARG A 38 9.31 -4.06 -6.10
CA ARG A 38 10.75 -4.26 -6.24
C ARG A 38 11.41 -4.36 -4.87
N ASN A 39 11.09 -3.42 -3.98
CA ASN A 39 11.64 -3.41 -2.63
C ASN A 39 10.85 -4.27 -1.64
N LYS A 40 9.74 -4.90 -2.08
CA LYS A 40 8.82 -5.69 -1.26
C LYS A 40 8.34 -4.91 -0.02
N LYS A 41 8.14 -3.60 -0.19
CA LYS A 41 7.70 -2.68 0.87
C LYS A 41 6.22 -2.34 0.67
N PHE A 42 5.49 -2.29 1.77
CA PHE A 42 4.10 -1.88 1.79
C PHE A 42 3.98 -0.60 2.60
N ARG A 43 3.05 0.26 2.22
CA ARG A 43 2.73 1.49 2.93
C ARG A 43 1.25 1.75 2.82
N VAL A 44 0.64 2.20 3.91
CA VAL A 44 -0.69 2.79 3.89
C VAL A 44 -0.51 4.30 3.91
N LEU A 45 -1.02 4.94 2.86
CA LEU A 45 -1.07 6.38 2.71
C LEU A 45 -2.44 6.81 3.22
N ASP A 46 -2.48 7.34 4.44
CA ASP A 46 -3.70 7.85 5.06
C ASP A 46 -3.54 9.37 5.27
N PRO A 47 -4.40 10.19 4.66
CA PRO A 47 -4.31 11.64 4.80
C PRO A 47 -4.69 12.15 6.19
N TYR A 48 -5.44 11.39 6.98
CA TYR A 48 -5.95 11.85 8.28
C TYR A 48 -5.29 11.13 9.46
N ASN A 49 -4.94 9.85 9.32
CA ASN A 49 -4.45 9.05 10.44
C ASN A 49 -2.97 8.71 10.33
N LYS A 50 -2.20 9.04 11.37
CA LYS A 50 -0.77 8.65 11.50
C LYS A 50 -0.59 7.18 11.91
N LYS A 51 -1.65 6.52 12.38
CA LYS A 51 -1.69 5.12 12.83
C LYS A 51 -3.02 4.48 12.44
N CYS A 52 -3.07 3.15 12.38
CA CYS A 52 -4.33 2.44 12.19
C CYS A 52 -5.30 2.75 13.34
N PRO A 53 -6.48 3.34 13.07
CA PRO A 53 -7.35 3.80 14.15
C PRO A 53 -8.25 2.70 14.71
N SER A 54 -8.34 1.51 14.08
CA SER A 54 -9.16 0.42 14.61
C SER A 54 -8.69 -0.98 14.22
N PRO A 55 -8.99 -2.01 15.05
CA PRO A 55 -8.74 -3.41 14.70
C PRO A 55 -9.43 -3.86 13.41
N ALA A 56 -10.62 -3.33 13.12
CA ALA A 56 -11.35 -3.62 11.88
C ALA A 56 -10.58 -3.14 10.64
N ARG A 57 -10.04 -1.91 10.68
CA ARG A 57 -9.19 -1.38 9.59
C ARG A 57 -7.88 -2.16 9.48
N MET A 58 -7.31 -2.64 10.58
CA MET A 58 -6.14 -3.51 10.56
C MET A 58 -6.43 -4.83 9.83
N LYS A 59 -7.57 -5.47 10.12
CA LYS A 59 -8.01 -6.70 9.44
C LYS A 59 -8.22 -6.47 7.94
N LEU A 60 -8.88 -5.37 7.57
CA LEU A 60 -9.09 -4.98 6.18
C LEU A 60 -7.75 -4.75 5.46
N ASN A 61 -6.82 -4.06 6.10
CA ASN A 61 -5.49 -3.82 5.56
C ASN A 61 -4.71 -5.12 5.34
N LYS A 62 -4.69 -6.04 6.30
CA LYS A 62 -4.08 -7.36 6.11
C LYS A 62 -4.68 -8.09 4.89
N PHE A 63 -6.00 -8.02 4.72
CA PHE A 63 -6.69 -8.59 3.56
C PHE A 63 -6.27 -7.93 2.24
N ILE A 64 -6.22 -6.60 2.17
CA ILE A 64 -5.78 -5.88 0.96
C ILE A 64 -4.31 -6.21 0.62
N GLY A 65 -3.42 -6.24 1.62
CA GLY A 65 -2.03 -6.65 1.43
C GLY A 65 -1.89 -8.07 0.87
N TYR A 66 -2.71 -9.00 1.37
CA TYR A 66 -2.80 -10.36 0.85
C TYR A 66 -3.28 -10.38 -0.61
N VAL A 67 -4.38 -9.68 -0.93
CA VAL A 67 -4.92 -9.60 -2.31
C VAL A 67 -3.86 -9.09 -3.28
N ILE A 68 -3.13 -8.02 -2.94
CA ILE A 68 -2.04 -7.48 -3.77
C ILE A 68 -0.95 -8.53 -4.00
N SER A 69 -0.57 -9.29 -2.96
CA SER A 69 0.39 -10.40 -3.08
C SER A 69 -0.11 -11.47 -4.06
N ARG A 70 -1.40 -11.84 -3.98
CA ARG A 70 -2.00 -12.86 -4.85
C ARG A 70 -2.14 -12.42 -6.30
N ILE A 71 -2.49 -11.16 -6.56
CA ILE A 71 -2.53 -10.60 -7.92
C ILE A 71 -1.16 -10.73 -8.60
N ARG A 72 -0.07 -10.47 -7.86
CA ARG A 72 1.28 -10.67 -8.38
C ARG A 72 1.57 -12.13 -8.72
N VAL A 73 1.19 -13.06 -7.84
CA VAL A 73 1.36 -14.51 -8.09
C VAL A 73 0.58 -14.94 -9.32
N PHE A 74 -0.66 -14.47 -9.46
CA PHE A 74 -1.48 -14.74 -10.62
C PHE A 74 -0.88 -14.23 -11.93
N ALA A 75 -0.24 -13.06 -11.90
CA ALA A 75 0.49 -12.48 -13.04
C ALA A 75 1.85 -13.16 -13.34
N GLY A 76 2.13 -14.35 -12.77
CA GLY A 76 3.38 -15.09 -12.96
C GLY A 76 4.57 -14.60 -12.13
N GLY A 77 4.35 -13.65 -11.22
CA GLY A 77 5.36 -13.20 -10.28
C GLY A 77 5.46 -14.10 -9.05
N GLN A 78 6.49 -13.87 -8.23
CA GLN A 78 6.56 -14.48 -6.90
C GLN A 78 5.63 -13.76 -5.91
N PRO A 79 5.24 -14.38 -4.78
CA PRO A 79 4.58 -13.66 -3.71
C PRO A 79 5.49 -12.54 -3.16
N LEU A 80 4.89 -11.46 -2.68
CA LEU A 80 5.64 -10.30 -2.19
C LEU A 80 6.36 -10.58 -0.87
N ARG A 81 5.82 -11.48 -0.05
CA ARG A 81 6.44 -12.03 1.16
C ARG A 81 6.12 -13.52 1.28
N LYS A 82 6.94 -14.27 2.03
CA LYS A 82 6.68 -15.69 2.32
C LYS A 82 5.37 -15.89 3.11
N ASN A 83 5.09 -15.00 4.06
CA ASN A 83 3.87 -15.00 4.87
C ASN A 83 3.01 -13.78 4.51
N ASP A 84 2.32 -13.82 3.37
CA ASP A 84 1.54 -12.69 2.86
C ASP A 84 0.28 -12.38 3.69
N TYR A 85 -0.23 -13.34 4.47
CA TYR A 85 -1.32 -13.17 5.43
C TYR A 85 -0.94 -12.34 6.68
N GLN A 86 0.36 -12.06 6.89
CA GLN A 86 0.88 -11.25 8.00
C GLN A 86 1.41 -9.88 7.56
N ILE A 87 1.03 -9.40 6.37
CA ILE A 87 1.49 -8.09 5.91
C ILE A 87 0.84 -6.99 6.77
N GLU A 88 1.67 -6.38 7.61
CA GLU A 88 1.32 -5.18 8.37
C GLU A 88 2.03 -3.98 7.74
N PRO A 89 1.29 -3.08 7.06
CA PRO A 89 1.90 -1.91 6.45
C PRO A 89 2.13 -0.81 7.51
N PRO A 90 3.29 -0.13 7.48
CA PRO A 90 3.42 1.15 8.17
C PRO A 90 2.46 2.18 7.57
N TYR A 91 1.88 2.99 8.45
CA TYR A 91 1.11 4.18 8.07
C TYR A 91 2.07 5.33 7.80
N VAL A 92 1.88 6.00 6.68
CA VAL A 92 2.64 7.18 6.29
C VAL A 92 1.66 8.33 6.18
N ASN A 93 1.87 9.36 7.00
CA ASN A 93 1.13 10.59 6.88
C ASN A 93 1.55 11.31 5.59
N ILE A 94 0.55 11.61 4.76
CA ILE A 94 0.74 12.39 3.53
C ILE A 94 0.11 13.78 3.60
N ALA A 95 -0.59 14.11 4.70
CA ALA A 95 -0.95 15.49 5.01
C ALA A 95 0.30 16.21 5.53
N GLY A 96 0.73 17.22 4.76
CA GLY A 96 1.83 18.12 5.08
C GLY A 96 1.55 18.96 6.32
#